data_AF-A0AAD3NLQ0-F1
#
_entry.id   AF-A0AAD3NLQ0-F1
#
_cell.length_a   1.000
_cell.length_b   1.000
_cell.length_c   1.000
_cell.angle_alpha   90.00
_cell.angle_beta   90.00
_cell.angle_gamma   90.00
#
_symmetry.space_group_name_H-M   'P 1'
#
loop_
_entity.id
_entity.type
_entity.pdbx_description
1 polymer ?
#
loop_
_entity_poly.entity_id
_entity_poly.type
_entity_poly.pdbx_seq_one_letter_code
_entity_poly.pdbx_strand_id
1 'polypeptide(L)'
;MFTLCQDTPRCLNPASHTPFSRNQTSCFAFFYLLEKMLLILLGVLILHLIILILLIVSTAASAWTVGGDRSTDLWYSCMTTNGGYHCKPASNEDWIQAVQALMILSLLFCFFSLIAFLYQLFRLVKGGRFFFTAIFQILASLFVMCGAIIYTVMCPDDGSGAQFGYAYVLAWVAFPLCLISGLIYIVLRKKE
;
A
#
# COMPACT_ATOMS: atom_id res chain seq x y z
N MET A 1 40.24 40.45 15.39
CA MET A 1 41.63 40.92 15.33
C MET A 1 42.30 40.53 16.64
N PHE A 2 42.80 39.29 16.74
CA PHE A 2 43.51 38.74 17.90
C PHE A 2 44.70 37.93 17.37
N THR A 3 45.86 38.59 17.43
CA THR A 3 47.16 38.17 17.98
C THR A 3 47.56 36.68 17.99
N LEU A 4 48.64 36.41 17.24
CA LEU A 4 49.77 35.49 17.46
C LEU A 4 49.55 34.08 18.05
N CYS A 5 49.94 33.08 17.26
CA CYS A 5 50.59 31.88 17.78
C CYS A 5 52.02 31.84 17.22
N GLN A 6 52.98 31.85 18.14
CA GLN A 6 54.42 31.92 17.94
C GLN A 6 55.00 30.50 17.87
N ASP A 7 56.12 30.38 17.15
CA ASP A 7 57.14 29.32 17.23
C ASP A 7 56.92 27.98 16.50
N THR A 8 57.50 27.95 15.28
CA THR A 8 58.24 26.80 14.72
C THR A 8 59.73 27.18 14.71
N PRO A 9 60.73 26.27 14.82
CA PRO A 9 60.83 25.11 13.93
C PRO A 9 61.45 23.84 14.54
N ARG A 10 60.89 22.68 14.19
CA ARG A 10 61.72 21.49 14.02
C ARG A 10 61.16 20.64 12.89
N CYS A 11 61.86 20.71 11.77
CA CYS A 11 61.65 19.87 10.59
C CYS A 11 61.85 18.40 10.96
N LEU A 12 60.86 17.55 10.68
CA LEU A 12 61.02 16.24 10.05
C LEU A 12 59.63 15.72 9.61
N ASN A 13 59.42 15.64 8.30
CA ASN A 13 58.39 14.82 7.63
C ASN A 13 59.18 13.79 6.79
N PRO A 14 58.66 12.61 6.37
CA PRO A 14 57.26 12.20 6.37
C PRO A 14 56.97 10.75 6.81
N ALA A 15 55.96 10.56 7.66
CA ALA A 15 55.18 9.31 7.74
C ALA A 15 53.94 9.50 8.62
N SER A 16 53.03 10.40 8.20
CA SER A 16 51.69 10.48 8.75
C SER A 16 50.82 9.36 8.18
N HIS A 17 50.76 8.21 8.86
CA HIS A 17 49.58 7.35 8.75
C HIS A 17 48.53 7.85 9.74
N THR A 18 47.70 8.75 9.24
CA THR A 18 46.50 9.25 9.92
C THR A 18 45.48 8.13 10.12
N PRO A 19 44.73 8.09 11.23
CA PRO A 19 43.48 7.34 11.29
C PRO A 19 42.34 8.25 10.80
N PHE A 20 42.44 8.80 9.59
CA PHE A 20 41.39 9.66 8.99
C PHE A 20 40.32 8.86 8.21
N SER A 21 40.49 7.54 8.08
CA SER A 21 39.63 6.68 7.24
C SER A 21 38.35 6.16 7.95
N ARG A 22 38.29 6.15 9.28
CA ARG A 22 37.15 5.54 10.01
C ARG A 22 35.90 6.43 10.10
N ASN A 23 36.06 7.77 10.08
CA ASN A 23 34.91 8.69 10.12
C ASN A 23 34.25 8.91 8.74
N GLN A 24 35.03 8.81 7.65
CA GLN A 24 34.51 9.07 6.31
C GLN A 24 33.66 7.91 5.78
N THR A 25 34.01 6.67 6.13
CA THR A 25 33.20 5.46 5.86
C THR A 25 31.92 5.41 6.69
N SER A 26 31.92 5.92 7.93
CA SER A 26 30.72 6.00 8.76
C SER A 26 29.74 7.07 8.28
N CYS A 27 30.24 8.22 7.77
CA CYS A 27 29.40 9.28 7.19
C CYS A 27 28.85 8.88 5.82
N PHE A 28 29.65 8.22 4.97
CA PHE A 28 29.16 7.64 3.71
C PHE A 28 28.15 6.52 3.96
N ALA A 29 28.40 5.60 4.90
CA ALA A 29 27.45 4.55 5.26
C ALA A 29 26.18 5.12 5.87
N PHE A 30 26.26 6.17 6.71
CA PHE A 30 25.10 6.87 7.26
C PHE A 30 24.29 7.58 6.16
N PHE A 31 24.95 8.27 5.22
CA PHE A 31 24.29 8.89 4.07
C PHE A 31 23.65 7.84 3.15
N TYR A 32 24.34 6.74 2.87
CA TYR A 32 23.82 5.62 2.09
C TYR A 32 22.65 4.91 2.80
N LEU A 33 22.69 4.77 4.13
CA LEU A 33 21.60 4.19 4.94
C LEU A 33 20.39 5.13 5.00
N LEU A 34 20.60 6.45 5.11
CA LEU A 34 19.52 7.44 5.08
C LEU A 34 18.84 7.50 3.71
N GLU A 35 19.62 7.43 2.62
CA GLU A 35 19.11 7.35 1.25
C GLU A 35 18.29 6.05 1.05
N LYS A 36 18.77 4.92 1.58
CA LYS A 36 18.04 3.63 1.55
C LYS A 36 16.72 3.68 2.30
N MET A 37 16.67 4.30 3.48
CA MET A 37 15.44 4.42 4.26
C MET A 37 14.42 5.35 3.59
N LEU A 38 14.86 6.46 2.99
CA LEU A 38 13.99 7.37 2.24
C LEU A 38 13.42 6.71 0.96
N LEU A 39 14.24 5.94 0.24
CA LEU A 39 13.81 5.21 -0.95
C LEU A 39 12.78 4.12 -0.61
N ILE A 40 12.98 3.40 0.50
CA ILE A 40 12.00 2.42 0.99
C ILE A 40 10.69 3.13 1.36
N LEU A 41 10.77 4.26 2.07
CA LEU A 41 9.60 5.04 2.47
C LEU A 41 8.80 5.54 1.26
N LEU A 42 9.49 6.09 0.26
CA LEU A 42 8.88 6.53 -1.00
C LEU A 42 8.28 5.34 -1.78
N GLY A 43 8.97 4.20 -1.82
CA GLY A 43 8.46 2.99 -2.45
C GLY A 43 7.16 2.49 -1.81
N VAL A 44 7.09 2.50 -0.47
CA VAL A 44 5.85 2.11 0.22
C VAL A 44 4.73 3.14 0.00
N LEU A 45 5.02 4.43 -0.10
CA LEU A 45 4.02 5.45 -0.47
C LEU A 45 3.40 5.15 -1.85
N ILE A 46 4.23 4.91 -2.86
CA ILE A 46 3.78 4.61 -4.22
C ILE A 46 2.97 3.32 -4.22
N LEU A 47 3.46 2.29 -3.52
CA LEU A 47 2.74 1.02 -3.36
C LEU A 47 1.35 1.24 -2.75
N HIS A 48 1.25 2.10 -1.74
CA HIS A 48 -0.02 2.45 -1.07
C HIS A 48 -1.01 3.12 -2.02
N LEU A 49 -0.54 4.05 -2.86
CA LEU A 49 -1.37 4.69 -3.88
C LEU A 49 -1.85 3.68 -4.92
N ILE A 50 -0.99 2.75 -5.35
CA ILE A 50 -1.38 1.68 -6.27
C ILE A 50 -2.48 0.82 -5.63
N ILE A 51 -2.31 0.38 -4.38
CA ILE A 51 -3.33 -0.40 -3.66
C ILE A 51 -4.66 0.36 -3.58
N LEU A 52 -4.62 1.65 -3.24
CA LEU A 52 -5.83 2.48 -3.17
C LEU A 52 -6.55 2.53 -4.53
N ILE A 53 -5.82 2.73 -5.62
CA ILE A 53 -6.39 2.73 -6.98
C ILE A 53 -6.98 1.36 -7.31
N LEU A 54 -6.27 0.27 -7.04
CA LEU A 54 -6.75 -1.09 -7.28
C LEU A 54 -8.05 -1.38 -6.52
N LEU A 55 -8.15 -0.94 -5.26
CA LEU A 55 -9.36 -1.11 -4.46
C LEU A 55 -10.53 -0.26 -4.97
N ILE A 56 -10.27 0.97 -5.41
CA ILE A 56 -11.32 1.83 -6.00
C ILE A 56 -11.83 1.21 -7.29
N VAL A 57 -10.93 0.82 -8.19
CA VAL A 57 -11.30 0.20 -9.47
C VAL A 57 -12.04 -1.10 -9.23
N SER A 58 -11.54 -1.96 -8.33
CA SER A 58 -12.25 -3.19 -7.97
C SER A 58 -13.64 -2.88 -7.44
N THR A 59 -13.82 -1.95 -6.50
CA THR A 59 -15.14 -1.65 -5.91
C THR A 59 -16.13 -1.01 -6.87
N ALA A 60 -15.66 -0.22 -7.84
CA ALA A 60 -16.50 0.56 -8.74
C ALA A 60 -16.73 -0.07 -10.12
N ALA A 61 -15.87 -0.98 -10.57
CA ALA A 61 -15.94 -1.54 -11.92
C ALA A 61 -17.06 -2.58 -12.06
N SER A 62 -17.85 -2.43 -13.14
CA SER A 62 -18.91 -3.32 -13.66
C SER A 62 -18.44 -4.68 -14.18
N ALA A 63 -17.52 -5.33 -13.46
CA ALA A 63 -16.83 -6.53 -13.94
C ALA A 63 -16.35 -7.46 -12.80
N TRP A 64 -17.17 -7.68 -11.78
CA TRP A 64 -16.89 -8.71 -10.77
C TRP A 64 -17.24 -10.10 -11.28
N THR A 65 -18.39 -10.22 -11.94
CA THR A 65 -18.80 -11.42 -12.66
C THR A 65 -19.36 -11.03 -14.02
N VAL A 66 -18.89 -11.72 -15.06
CA VAL A 66 -19.25 -11.49 -16.47
C VAL A 66 -19.73 -12.80 -17.07
N GLY A 67 -20.87 -12.81 -17.75
CA GLY A 67 -21.43 -14.01 -18.37
C GLY A 67 -22.20 -13.66 -19.63
N GLY A 68 -21.70 -14.09 -20.80
CA GLY A 68 -22.30 -13.78 -22.10
C GLY A 68 -22.62 -12.30 -22.26
N ASP A 69 -23.92 -11.98 -22.34
CA ASP A 69 -24.44 -10.61 -22.48
C ASP A 69 -24.69 -9.89 -21.15
N ARG A 70 -24.30 -10.48 -20.00
CA ARG A 70 -24.54 -9.97 -18.65
C ARG A 70 -23.21 -9.58 -17.99
N SER A 71 -23.17 -8.37 -17.44
CA SER A 71 -22.05 -7.87 -16.64
C SER A 71 -22.58 -7.41 -15.28
N THR A 72 -21.92 -7.87 -14.21
CA THR A 72 -22.36 -7.56 -12.85
C THR A 72 -21.20 -6.99 -12.03
N ASP A 73 -21.48 -5.89 -11.34
CA ASP A 73 -20.68 -5.41 -10.22
C ASP A 73 -21.41 -5.61 -8.89
N LEU A 74 -20.79 -5.09 -7.83
CA LEU A 74 -21.37 -5.09 -6.49
C LEU A 74 -22.66 -4.29 -6.41
N TRP A 75 -22.83 -3.24 -7.21
CA TRP A 75 -23.89 -2.23 -7.08
C TRP A 75 -25.02 -2.41 -8.10
N TYR A 76 -24.67 -2.89 -9.29
CA TYR A 76 -25.54 -3.00 -10.46
C TYR A 76 -25.30 -4.30 -11.21
N SER A 77 -26.40 -4.85 -11.72
CA SER A 77 -26.41 -5.91 -12.72
C SER A 77 -26.88 -5.33 -14.04
N CYS A 78 -26.00 -5.33 -15.03
CA CYS A 78 -26.28 -4.88 -16.38
C CYS A 78 -26.44 -6.07 -17.34
N MET A 79 -27.39 -5.95 -18.27
CA MET A 79 -27.66 -6.94 -19.30
C MET A 79 -27.79 -6.23 -20.65
N THR A 80 -27.15 -6.81 -21.66
CA THR A 80 -27.31 -6.39 -23.05
C THR A 80 -28.35 -7.28 -23.69
N THR A 81 -29.46 -6.72 -24.17
CA THR A 81 -30.49 -7.49 -24.87
C THR A 81 -30.87 -6.73 -26.13
N ASN A 82 -30.74 -7.38 -27.30
CA ASN A 82 -31.07 -6.80 -28.61
C ASN A 82 -30.46 -5.40 -28.86
N GLY A 83 -29.21 -5.17 -28.40
CA GLY A 83 -28.51 -3.89 -28.58
C GLY A 83 -28.85 -2.80 -27.55
N GLY A 84 -29.79 -3.05 -26.63
CA GLY A 84 -30.07 -2.18 -25.49
C GLY A 84 -29.24 -2.58 -24.27
N TYR A 85 -28.57 -1.59 -23.64
CA TYR A 85 -27.83 -1.78 -22.39
C TYR A 85 -28.72 -1.38 -21.20
N HIS A 86 -29.17 -2.37 -20.43
CA HIS A 86 -30.08 -2.16 -19.31
C HIS A 86 -29.40 -2.53 -17.99
N CYS A 87 -29.25 -1.55 -17.10
CA CYS A 87 -28.72 -1.77 -15.76
C CYS A 87 -29.82 -1.68 -14.71
N LYS A 88 -29.82 -2.63 -13.78
CA LYS A 88 -30.64 -2.61 -12.57
C LYS A 88 -29.73 -2.69 -11.35
N PRO A 89 -30.14 -2.18 -10.18
CA PRO A 89 -29.42 -2.41 -8.94
C PRO A 89 -29.17 -3.90 -8.71
N ALA A 90 -28.04 -4.23 -8.08
CA ALA A 90 -27.71 -5.60 -7.66
C ALA A 90 -28.82 -6.18 -6.77
N SER A 91 -28.93 -7.51 -6.71
CA SER A 91 -29.95 -8.16 -5.88
C SER A 91 -29.80 -7.72 -4.42
N ASN A 92 -30.93 -7.50 -3.75
CA ASN A 92 -30.97 -7.10 -2.34
C ASN A 92 -30.72 -8.31 -1.43
N GLU A 93 -29.72 -9.12 -1.76
CA GLU A 93 -29.32 -10.26 -0.96
C GLU A 93 -28.32 -9.84 0.10
N ASP A 94 -28.51 -10.35 1.31
CA ASP A 94 -27.73 -9.95 2.49
C ASP A 94 -26.22 -10.15 2.29
N TRP A 95 -25.82 -11.18 1.53
CA TRP A 95 -24.42 -11.46 1.27
C TRP A 95 -23.77 -10.43 0.34
N ILE A 96 -24.49 -9.89 -0.67
CA ILE A 96 -23.97 -8.82 -1.53
C ILE A 96 -23.79 -7.54 -0.70
N GLN A 97 -24.75 -7.22 0.17
CA GLN A 97 -24.63 -6.07 1.07
C GLN A 97 -23.44 -6.20 2.02
N ALA A 98 -23.18 -7.40 2.54
CA ALA A 98 -21.99 -7.67 3.35
C ALA A 98 -20.69 -7.43 2.56
N VAL A 99 -20.60 -7.90 1.31
CA VAL A 99 -19.43 -7.68 0.44
C VAL A 99 -19.25 -6.19 0.15
N GLN A 100 -20.31 -5.45 -0.16
CA GLN A 100 -20.29 -3.99 -0.35
C GLN A 100 -19.73 -3.27 0.88
N ALA A 101 -20.23 -3.60 2.07
CA ALA A 101 -19.76 -3.01 3.32
C ALA A 101 -18.28 -3.30 3.57
N LEU A 102 -17.83 -4.53 3.34
CA LEU A 102 -16.42 -4.93 3.51
C LEU A 102 -15.50 -4.19 2.53
N MET A 103 -15.90 -4.03 1.26
CA MET A 103 -15.12 -3.29 0.27
C MET A 103 -15.01 -1.80 0.65
N ILE A 104 -16.11 -1.16 1.07
CA ILE A 104 -16.06 0.23 1.54
C ILE A 104 -15.18 0.37 2.79
N LEU A 105 -15.33 -0.52 3.77
CA LEU A 105 -14.50 -0.48 4.99
C LEU A 105 -13.02 -0.64 4.66
N SER A 106 -12.67 -1.49 3.69
CA SER A 106 -11.29 -1.64 3.24
C SER A 106 -10.73 -0.36 2.61
N LEU A 107 -11.52 0.34 1.80
CA LEU A 107 -11.16 1.63 1.20
C LEU A 107 -10.94 2.71 2.27
N LEU A 108 -11.84 2.79 3.25
CA LEU A 108 -11.73 3.76 4.34
C LEU A 108 -10.47 3.53 5.17
N PHE A 109 -10.19 2.29 5.56
CA PHE A 109 -8.97 1.97 6.31
C PHE A 109 -7.70 2.18 5.48
N CYS A 110 -7.71 1.83 4.19
CA CYS A 110 -6.59 2.13 3.29
C CYS A 110 -6.35 3.65 3.17
N PHE A 111 -7.42 4.45 3.08
CA PHE A 111 -7.34 5.91 3.01
C PHE A 111 -6.83 6.55 4.32
N PHE A 112 -7.36 6.13 5.48
CA PHE A 112 -6.85 6.60 6.77
C PHE A 112 -5.39 6.22 6.99
N SER A 113 -4.99 5.03 6.54
CA SER A 113 -3.60 4.59 6.56
C SER A 113 -2.69 5.50 5.71
N LEU A 114 -3.15 5.92 4.53
CA LEU A 114 -2.43 6.89 3.68
C LEU A 114 -2.25 8.24 4.38
N ILE A 115 -3.31 8.79 5.00
CA ILE A 115 -3.22 10.06 5.74
C ILE A 115 -2.24 9.94 6.91
N ALA A 116 -2.33 8.85 7.69
CA ALA A 116 -1.43 8.59 8.81
C ALA A 116 0.03 8.52 8.35
N PHE A 117 0.27 7.89 7.20
CA PHE A 117 1.59 7.82 6.58
C PHE A 117 2.10 9.20 6.10
N LEU A 118 1.27 9.99 5.43
CA LEU A 118 1.64 11.35 5.01
C LEU A 118 1.97 12.24 6.22
N TYR A 119 1.20 12.12 7.30
CA TYR A 119 1.48 12.83 8.55
C TYR A 119 2.85 12.46 9.14
N GLN A 120 3.23 11.17 9.05
CA GLN A 120 4.55 10.71 9.47
C GLN A 120 5.67 11.27 8.58
N LEU A 121 5.45 11.37 7.27
CA LEU A 121 6.41 11.97 6.33
C LEU A 121 6.71 13.44 6.68
N PHE A 122 5.69 14.24 6.99
CA PHE A 122 5.90 15.65 7.38
C PHE A 122 6.46 15.82 8.79
N ARG A 123 6.23 14.86 9.69
CA ARG A 123 6.77 14.87 11.07
C ARG A 123 8.09 14.10 11.24
N LEU A 124 8.83 13.85 10.16
CA LEU A 124 10.12 13.14 10.11
C LEU A 124 11.22 13.64 11.09
N VAL A 125 11.02 14.78 11.76
CA VAL A 125 11.97 15.35 12.75
C VAL A 125 11.89 14.67 14.12
N LYS A 126 10.77 14.03 14.47
CA LYS A 126 10.64 13.24 15.71
C LYS A 126 10.35 11.80 15.29
N GLY A 127 11.28 10.88 15.53
CA GLY A 127 11.22 9.44 15.20
C GLY A 127 10.03 8.70 15.84
N GLY A 128 8.81 9.11 15.49
CA GLY A 128 7.55 8.60 15.96
C GLY A 128 7.20 7.30 15.24
N ARG A 129 6.80 6.30 16.03
CA ARG A 129 6.66 4.90 15.62
C ARG A 129 5.47 4.71 14.67
N PHE A 130 5.73 4.10 13.51
CA PHE A 130 4.82 3.80 12.38
C PHE A 130 3.71 2.76 12.65
N PHE A 131 3.34 2.51 13.91
CA PHE A 131 2.50 1.37 14.27
C PHE A 131 1.04 1.51 13.81
N PHE A 132 0.48 2.73 13.87
CA PHE A 132 -0.92 2.96 13.52
C PHE A 132 -1.22 2.69 12.04
N THR A 133 -0.36 3.17 11.13
CA THR A 133 -0.48 2.93 9.67
C THR A 133 -0.49 1.44 9.35
N ALA A 134 0.43 0.67 9.96
CA ALA A 134 0.52 -0.77 9.73
C ALA A 134 -0.76 -1.52 10.14
N ILE A 135 -1.37 -1.16 11.28
CA ILE A 135 -2.61 -1.80 11.76
C ILE A 135 -3.76 -1.54 10.78
N PHE A 136 -4.00 -0.29 10.40
CA PHE A 136 -5.08 0.05 9.47
C PHE A 136 -4.88 -0.63 8.11
N GLN A 137 -3.63 -0.77 7.66
CA GLN A 137 -3.33 -1.49 6.41
C GLN A 137 -3.63 -2.99 6.51
N ILE A 138 -3.27 -3.64 7.63
CA ILE A 138 -3.60 -5.06 7.85
C ILE A 138 -5.12 -5.24 7.93
N LEU A 139 -5.83 -4.39 8.66
CA LEU A 139 -7.30 -4.44 8.74
C LEU A 139 -7.96 -4.24 7.36
N ALA A 140 -7.45 -3.31 6.55
CA ALA A 140 -7.91 -3.14 5.17
C ALA A 140 -7.74 -4.43 4.38
N SER A 141 -6.56 -5.07 4.44
CA SER A 141 -6.30 -6.33 3.72
C SER A 141 -7.23 -7.47 4.15
N LEU A 142 -7.57 -7.56 5.44
CA LEU A 142 -8.49 -8.56 5.97
C LEU A 142 -9.91 -8.37 5.42
N PHE A 143 -10.38 -7.13 5.33
CA PHE A 143 -11.71 -6.86 4.78
C PHE A 143 -11.81 -7.12 3.28
N VAL A 144 -10.77 -6.82 2.50
CA VAL A 144 -10.72 -7.19 1.07
C VAL A 144 -10.77 -8.71 0.91
N MET A 145 -9.97 -9.42 1.70
CA MET A 145 -9.94 -10.89 1.68
C MET A 145 -11.32 -11.47 2.05
N CYS A 146 -11.94 -11.00 3.13
CA CYS A 146 -13.27 -11.45 3.54
C CYS A 146 -14.32 -11.16 2.46
N GLY A 147 -14.32 -9.97 1.88
CA GLY A 147 -15.26 -9.59 0.82
C GLY A 147 -15.11 -10.47 -0.42
N ALA A 148 -13.87 -10.71 -0.87
CA ALA A 148 -13.58 -11.58 -2.00
C ALA A 148 -13.98 -13.04 -1.73
N ILE A 149 -13.73 -13.57 -0.53
CA ILE A 149 -14.11 -14.94 -0.15
C ILE A 149 -15.63 -15.09 -0.09
N ILE A 150 -16.35 -14.18 0.56
CA ILE A 150 -17.82 -14.24 0.61
C ILE A 150 -18.39 -14.20 -0.80
N TYR A 151 -17.84 -13.34 -1.67
CA TYR A 151 -18.24 -13.31 -3.07
C TYR A 151 -18.00 -14.65 -3.77
N THR A 152 -16.84 -15.30 -3.58
CA THR A 152 -16.60 -16.62 -4.21
C THR A 152 -17.55 -17.71 -3.75
N VAL A 153 -17.87 -17.74 -2.46
CA VAL A 153 -18.65 -18.83 -1.88
C VAL A 153 -20.13 -18.66 -2.21
N MET A 154 -20.60 -17.42 -2.30
CA MET A 154 -22.02 -17.12 -2.47
C MET A 154 -22.42 -16.74 -3.89
N CYS A 155 -21.47 -16.39 -4.77
CA CYS A 155 -21.78 -16.11 -6.17
C CYS A 155 -22.40 -17.37 -6.79
N PRO A 156 -23.69 -17.34 -7.19
CA PRO A 156 -24.35 -18.51 -7.72
C PRO A 156 -23.79 -18.86 -9.09
N ASP A 157 -23.38 -20.12 -9.28
CA ASP A 157 -23.13 -20.71 -10.58
C ASP A 157 -24.50 -20.90 -11.26
N ASP A 158 -25.05 -19.84 -11.84
CA ASP A 158 -26.39 -19.79 -12.43
C ASP A 158 -26.52 -20.58 -13.75
N GLY A 159 -25.55 -21.45 -14.07
CA GLY A 159 -25.53 -22.26 -15.29
C GLY A 159 -25.38 -21.46 -16.58
N SER A 160 -25.26 -20.13 -16.51
CA SER A 160 -25.15 -19.23 -17.67
C SER A 160 -23.73 -19.10 -18.22
N GLY A 161 -22.75 -19.81 -17.63
CA GLY A 161 -21.34 -19.67 -17.97
C GLY A 161 -20.72 -18.37 -17.45
N ALA A 162 -21.27 -17.80 -16.37
CA ALA A 162 -20.72 -16.63 -15.71
C ALA A 162 -19.31 -16.92 -15.15
N GLN A 163 -18.36 -16.05 -15.48
CA GLN A 163 -16.96 -16.13 -15.09
C GLN A 163 -16.59 -14.93 -14.21
N PHE A 164 -15.62 -15.12 -13.32
CA PHE A 164 -15.05 -14.02 -12.57
C PHE A 164 -14.39 -13.00 -13.52
N GLY A 165 -14.81 -11.74 -13.40
CA GLY A 165 -14.27 -10.65 -14.20
C GLY A 165 -12.98 -10.07 -13.60
N TYR A 166 -12.39 -9.10 -14.31
CA TYR A 166 -11.11 -8.52 -13.90
C TYR A 166 -11.20 -7.77 -12.56
N ALA A 167 -12.35 -7.16 -12.22
CA ALA A 167 -12.48 -6.38 -11.00
C ALA A 167 -12.36 -7.26 -9.74
N TYR A 168 -12.83 -8.50 -9.83
CA TYR A 168 -12.64 -9.51 -8.80
C TYR A 168 -11.16 -9.94 -8.69
N VAL A 169 -10.47 -10.14 -9.82
CA VAL A 169 -9.03 -10.44 -9.83
C VAL A 169 -8.22 -9.31 -9.21
N LEU A 170 -8.60 -8.05 -9.48
CA LEU A 170 -7.97 -6.88 -8.88
C LEU A 170 -8.11 -6.86 -7.34
N ALA A 171 -9.23 -7.33 -6.78
CA ALA A 171 -9.37 -7.47 -5.33
C ALA A 171 -8.36 -8.48 -4.75
N TRP A 172 -8.20 -9.63 -5.40
CA TRP A 172 -7.24 -10.65 -5.01
C TRP A 172 -5.79 -10.23 -5.17
N VAL A 173 -5.49 -9.37 -6.14
CA VAL A 173 -4.15 -8.78 -6.29
C VAL A 173 -3.93 -7.67 -5.24
N ALA A 174 -4.95 -6.89 -4.92
CA ALA A 174 -4.87 -5.84 -3.92
C ALA A 174 -4.64 -6.40 -2.50
N PHE A 175 -5.23 -7.56 -2.16
CA PHE A 175 -5.07 -8.22 -0.86
C PHE A 175 -3.59 -8.44 -0.45
N PRO A 176 -2.77 -9.22 -1.17
CA PRO A 176 -1.39 -9.50 -0.77
C PRO A 176 -0.53 -8.25 -0.86
N LEU A 177 -0.78 -7.35 -1.82
CA LEU A 177 -0.07 -6.06 -1.91
C LEU A 177 -0.33 -5.21 -0.66
N CYS A 178 -1.59 -5.12 -0.22
CA CYS A 178 -2.00 -4.44 1.00
C CYS A 178 -1.35 -5.06 2.24
N LEU A 179 -1.38 -6.39 2.35
CA LEU A 179 -0.80 -7.13 3.47
C LEU A 179 0.73 -6.94 3.53
N ILE A 180 1.44 -7.11 2.42
CA ILE A 180 2.89 -6.91 2.33
C ILE A 180 3.25 -5.47 2.68
N SER A 181 2.51 -4.49 2.17
CA SER A 181 2.70 -3.08 2.52
C SER A 181 2.60 -2.87 4.03
N GLY A 182 1.61 -3.47 4.70
CA GLY A 182 1.45 -3.42 6.16
C GLY A 182 2.60 -4.09 6.92
N LEU A 183 3.06 -5.26 6.45
CA LEU A 183 4.13 -6.03 7.08
C LEU A 183 5.50 -5.34 6.97
N ILE A 184 5.81 -4.69 5.85
CA ILE A 184 7.06 -3.94 5.67
C ILE A 184 7.22 -2.89 6.77
N TYR A 185 6.13 -2.18 7.13
CA TYR A 185 6.15 -1.21 8.25
C TYR A 185 6.50 -1.84 9.60
N ILE A 186 6.05 -3.07 9.85
CA ILE A 186 6.35 -3.78 11.11
C ILE A 186 7.78 -4.32 11.11
N VAL A 187 8.25 -4.86 9.99
CA VAL A 187 9.58 -5.48 9.88
C VAL A 187 10.69 -4.44 9.97
N LEU A 188 10.52 -3.27 9.33
CA LEU A 188 11.50 -2.17 9.43
C LEU A 188 11.70 -1.71 10.88
N ARG A 189 10.65 -1.78 11.71
CA ARG A 189 10.76 -1.47 13.15
C ARG A 189 11.57 -2.50 13.94
N LYS A 190 11.54 -3.79 13.57
CA LYS A 190 12.18 -4.86 14.38
C LYS A 190 13.72 -4.87 14.27
N LYS A 191 14.30 -4.10 13.34
CA LYS A 191 15.76 -4.02 13.13
C LYS A 191 16.44 -2.83 13.83
N GLU A 192 15.66 -1.99 14.51
CA GLU A 192 16.15 -0.99 15.48
C GLU A 192 15.93 -1.50 16.91
#